data_AF-A0A6C0AYL8-F1
#
_entry.id   AF-A0A6C0AYL8-F1
#
_cell.length_a   1.000
_cell.length_b   1.000
_cell.length_c   1.000
_cell.angle_alpha   90.00
_cell.angle_beta   90.00
_cell.angle_gamma   90.00
#
_symmetry.space_group_name_H-M   'P 1'
#
loop_
_entity.id
_entity.type
_entity.pdbx_description
1 polymer ?
#
loop_
_entity_poly.entity_id
_entity_poly.type
_entity_poly.pdbx_seq_one_letter_code
_entity_poly.pdbx_strand_id
1 'polypeptide(L)'
;MYELIDYIRVNYINITFGVVIIFCILVLISMLNINFDKSVKKSISKIVTIETMDQNNNIFDANFCKNNIDTGKDNSEMCKTLDKETCNTTSCCIFTDKNECISGDKHGPEFVDDNLQFYHHKDICYDSMGKCPS
;
A
#
# COMPACT_ATOMS: atom_id res chain seq x y z
N MET A 1 33.45 -40.70 8.87
CA MET A 1 34.30 -39.52 8.59
C MET A 1 35.29 -39.80 7.45
N TYR A 2 35.93 -40.98 7.40
CA TYR A 2 36.87 -41.37 6.33
C TYR A 2 36.20 -41.52 4.94
N GLU A 3 35.00 -42.09 4.86
CA GLU A 3 34.30 -42.29 3.56
C GLU A 3 33.97 -40.97 2.84
N LEU A 4 33.67 -39.90 3.59
CA LEU A 4 33.43 -38.59 3.02
C LEU A 4 34.71 -37.99 2.42
N ILE A 5 35.84 -38.16 3.10
CA ILE A 5 37.15 -37.64 2.66
C ILE A 5 37.61 -38.36 1.40
N ASP A 6 37.41 -39.68 1.32
CA ASP A 6 37.73 -40.46 0.13
C ASP A 6 36.84 -40.09 -1.05
N TYR A 7 35.55 -39.87 -0.83
CA TYR A 7 34.63 -39.40 -1.87
C TYR A 7 35.05 -38.04 -2.44
N ILE A 8 35.43 -37.09 -1.57
CA ILE A 8 35.93 -35.78 -1.98
C ILE A 8 37.24 -35.93 -2.74
N ARG A 9 38.17 -36.78 -2.29
CA ARG A 9 39.46 -37.01 -2.97
C ARG A 9 39.29 -37.63 -4.34
N VAL A 10 38.33 -38.52 -4.54
CA VAL A 10 38.06 -39.15 -5.84
C VAL A 10 37.42 -38.14 -6.81
N ASN A 11 36.54 -37.27 -6.31
CA ASN A 11 35.74 -36.37 -7.15
C ASN A 11 36.19 -34.89 -7.08
N TYR A 12 37.36 -34.59 -6.51
CA TYR A 12 37.78 -33.21 -6.22
C TYR A 12 37.85 -32.33 -7.48
N ILE A 13 38.17 -32.91 -8.64
CA ILE A 13 38.23 -32.19 -9.92
C ILE A 13 36.84 -31.66 -10.28
N ASN A 14 35.81 -32.51 -10.22
CA ASN A 14 34.43 -32.13 -10.53
C ASN A 14 33.88 -31.13 -9.52
N ILE A 15 34.20 -31.32 -8.24
CA ILE A 15 33.80 -30.41 -7.15
C ILE A 15 34.46 -29.04 -7.36
N THR A 16 35.76 -29.01 -7.62
CA THR A 16 36.52 -27.77 -7.86
C THR A 16 36.00 -27.05 -9.09
N PHE A 17 35.72 -27.77 -10.18
CA PHE A 17 35.15 -27.20 -11.38
C PHE A 17 33.76 -26.59 -11.14
N GLY A 18 32.90 -27.27 -10.38
CA GLY A 18 31.60 -26.75 -9.97
C GLY A 18 31.71 -25.46 -9.15
N VAL A 19 32.64 -25.42 -8.19
CA VAL A 19 32.90 -24.23 -7.37
C VAL A 19 33.38 -23.07 -8.24
N VAL A 20 34.32 -23.30 -9.15
CA VAL A 20 34.84 -22.27 -10.08
C VAL A 20 33.72 -21.72 -10.97
N ILE A 21 32.84 -22.58 -11.50
CA ILE A 21 31.70 -22.15 -12.31
C ILE A 21 30.77 -21.22 -11.51
N ILE A 22 30.43 -21.59 -10.28
CA ILE A 22 29.56 -20.77 -9.42
C ILE A 22 30.19 -19.40 -9.18
N PHE A 23 31.49 -19.36 -8.86
CA PHE A 23 32.21 -18.09 -8.70
C PHE A 23 32.24 -17.25 -9.98
N CYS A 24 32.47 -17.86 -11.15
CA CYS A 24 32.42 -17.16 -12.43
C CYS A 24 31.04 -16.53 -12.68
N ILE A 25 29.95 -17.25 -12.36
CA ILE A 25 28.58 -16.73 -12.50
C ILE A 25 28.36 -15.51 -11.58
N LEU A 26 28.82 -15.56 -10.33
CA LEU A 26 28.71 -14.43 -9.40
C LEU A 26 29.46 -13.20 -9.88
N VAL A 27 30.67 -13.37 -10.44
CA VAL A 27 31.45 -12.27 -11.02
C VAL A 27 30.74 -11.68 -12.25
N LEU A 28 30.17 -12.51 -13.11
CA LEU A 28 29.40 -12.04 -14.28
C LEU A 28 28.16 -11.24 -13.86
N ILE A 29 27.40 -11.72 -12.88
CA ILE A 29 26.25 -11.01 -12.31
C ILE A 29 26.68 -9.66 -11.73
N SER A 30 27.81 -9.61 -11.02
CA SER A 30 28.37 -8.38 -10.45
C SER A 30 28.81 -7.39 -11.53
N MET A 31 29.40 -7.86 -12.63
CA MET A 31 29.81 -7.03 -13.76
C MET A 31 28.62 -6.47 -14.55
N LEU A 32 27.53 -7.25 -14.66
CA LEU A 32 26.29 -6.83 -15.32
C LEU A 32 25.41 -5.93 -14.43
N ASN A 33 25.82 -5.64 -13.18
CA ASN A 33 25.06 -4.84 -12.22
C ASN A 33 23.59 -5.29 -12.11
N ILE A 34 23.37 -6.61 -12.09
CA ILE A 34 22.04 -7.21 -11.99
C ILE A 34 21.53 -6.99 -10.57
N ASN A 35 20.71 -5.96 -10.41
CA ASN A 35 20.00 -5.72 -9.17
C ASN A 35 18.90 -6.77 -8.99
N PHE A 36 19.12 -7.74 -8.11
CA PHE A 36 18.06 -8.62 -7.59
C PHE A 36 17.11 -7.90 -6.62
N ASP A 37 17.22 -6.58 -6.52
CA ASP A 37 16.36 -5.69 -5.72
C ASP A 37 14.96 -5.46 -6.32
N LYS A 38 14.55 -6.31 -7.27
CA LYS A 38 13.14 -6.44 -7.57
C LYS A 38 12.56 -7.53 -6.68
N SER A 39 12.42 -7.18 -5.39
CA SER A 39 11.28 -7.68 -4.64
C SER A 39 10.06 -7.32 -5.48
N VAL A 40 9.56 -8.30 -6.24
CA VAL A 40 8.22 -8.22 -6.80
C VAL A 40 7.37 -7.96 -5.56
N LYS A 41 6.95 -6.71 -5.36
CA LYS A 41 5.85 -6.37 -4.48
C LYS A 41 4.74 -7.26 -4.97
N LYS A 42 4.56 -8.40 -4.31
CA LYS A 42 3.45 -9.30 -4.50
C LYS A 42 2.27 -8.40 -4.20
N SER A 43 1.66 -7.84 -5.25
CA SER A 43 0.31 -7.31 -5.15
C SER A 43 -0.49 -8.50 -4.70
N ILE A 44 -0.76 -8.54 -3.39
CA ILE A 44 -1.49 -9.62 -2.75
C ILE A 44 -2.76 -9.75 -3.57
N SER A 45 -2.90 -10.90 -4.23
CA SER A 45 -4.10 -11.25 -4.97
C SER A 45 -5.26 -11.05 -4.03
N LYS A 46 -6.11 -10.08 -4.35
CA LYS A 46 -7.37 -9.70 -3.72
C LYS A 46 -7.77 -10.71 -2.64
N ILE A 47 -7.38 -10.46 -1.40
CA ILE A 47 -8.02 -11.11 -0.27
C ILE A 47 -9.44 -10.58 -0.30
N VAL A 48 -10.36 -11.42 -0.75
CA VAL A 48 -11.79 -11.27 -0.46
C VAL A 48 -11.88 -11.56 1.02
N THR A 49 -11.61 -10.53 1.81
CA THR A 49 -11.78 -10.55 3.26
C THR A 49 -13.28 -10.67 3.49
N ILE A 50 -13.70 -11.87 3.87
CA ILE A 50 -15.02 -12.13 4.39
C ILE A 50 -15.10 -11.34 5.70
N GLU A 51 -16.12 -10.50 5.81
CA GLU A 51 -16.32 -9.52 6.86
C GLU A 51 -16.30 -10.13 8.27
N THR A 52 -15.55 -9.48 9.17
CA THR A 52 -15.93 -9.38 10.59
C THR A 52 -15.81 -7.91 10.96
N MET A 53 -16.96 -7.25 11.02
CA MET A 53 -17.15 -5.88 11.48
C MET A 53 -16.67 -5.76 12.94
N ASP A 54 -15.91 -4.70 13.24
CA ASP A 54 -15.87 -3.96 14.53
C ASP A 54 -14.46 -3.49 14.96
N GLN A 55 -13.36 -4.04 14.42
CA GLN A 55 -12.00 -3.57 14.78
C GLN A 55 -11.15 -3.01 13.62
N ASN A 56 -11.63 -3.12 12.38
CA ASN A 56 -10.84 -2.82 11.18
C ASN A 56 -10.97 -1.40 10.63
N ASN A 57 -11.86 -0.54 11.16
CA ASN A 57 -12.05 0.81 10.60
C ASN A 57 -10.76 1.64 10.67
N ASN A 58 -10.00 1.52 11.76
CA ASN A 58 -8.71 2.22 11.90
C ASN A 58 -7.62 1.65 10.97
N ILE A 59 -7.67 0.36 10.63
CA ILE A 59 -6.70 -0.29 9.74
C ILE A 59 -7.03 0.03 8.28
N PHE A 60 -8.31 0.00 7.92
CA PHE A 60 -8.79 0.42 6.60
C PHE A 60 -8.47 1.89 6.37
N ASP A 61 -8.83 2.76 7.31
CA ASP A 61 -8.53 4.19 7.26
C ASP A 61 -7.02 4.46 7.09
N ALA A 62 -6.20 3.88 7.97
CA ALA A 62 -4.76 4.06 7.92
C ALA A 62 -4.15 3.56 6.60
N ASN A 63 -4.60 2.42 6.07
CA ASN A 63 -4.05 1.89 4.82
C ASN A 63 -4.57 2.64 3.59
N PHE A 64 -5.85 3.00 3.57
CA PHE A 64 -6.47 3.72 2.45
C PHE A 64 -5.81 5.09 2.27
N CYS A 65 -5.65 5.84 3.36
CA CYS A 65 -5.08 7.18 3.31
C CYS A 65 -3.55 7.19 3.15
N LYS A 66 -2.84 6.21 3.72
CA LYS A 66 -1.37 6.14 3.64
C LYS A 66 -0.86 5.63 2.30
N ASN A 67 -1.61 4.78 1.61
CA ASN A 67 -1.25 4.31 0.27
C ASN A 67 -1.16 5.45 -0.76
N ASN A 68 -1.77 6.61 -0.48
CA ASN A 68 -1.84 7.69 -1.45
C ASN A 68 -0.62 8.62 -1.40
N ILE A 69 -0.01 8.81 -0.22
CA ILE A 69 1.25 9.57 -0.09
C ILE A 69 2.37 8.90 -0.91
N ASP A 70 2.42 7.57 -0.90
CA ASP A 70 3.50 6.80 -1.52
C ASP A 70 3.27 6.48 -3.01
N THR A 71 2.03 6.56 -3.52
CA THR A 71 1.71 6.18 -4.92
C THR A 71 1.56 7.37 -5.87
N GLY A 72 1.55 8.61 -5.36
CA GLY A 72 1.37 9.81 -6.17
C GLY A 72 0.05 9.86 -6.93
N LYS A 73 -0.91 9.00 -6.54
CA LYS A 73 -2.29 9.05 -7.05
C LYS A 73 -3.00 10.21 -6.38
N ASP A 74 -3.80 10.93 -7.17
CA ASP A 74 -4.63 12.00 -6.67
C ASP A 74 -5.64 11.41 -5.66
N ASN A 75 -5.53 11.86 -4.40
CA ASN A 75 -6.46 11.48 -3.33
C ASN A 75 -7.92 11.67 -3.78
N SER A 76 -8.17 12.67 -4.63
CA SER A 76 -9.51 13.06 -5.08
C SER A 76 -10.18 11.98 -5.91
N GLU A 77 -9.41 11.31 -6.77
CA GLU A 77 -9.94 10.24 -7.61
C GLU A 77 -10.31 9.01 -6.79
N MET A 78 -9.55 8.71 -5.73
CA MET A 78 -9.83 7.57 -4.86
C MET A 78 -11.01 7.82 -3.92
N CYS A 79 -11.09 8.99 -3.29
CA CYS A 79 -12.26 9.35 -2.46
C CYS A 79 -13.56 9.26 -3.28
N LYS A 80 -13.55 9.69 -4.56
CA LYS A 80 -14.72 9.61 -5.46
C LYS A 80 -15.21 8.18 -5.73
N THR A 81 -14.38 7.16 -5.51
CA THR A 81 -14.79 5.76 -5.67
C THR A 81 -15.46 5.16 -4.43
N LEU A 82 -15.42 5.87 -3.30
CA LEU A 82 -16.04 5.43 -2.06
C LEU A 82 -17.53 5.76 -2.03
N ASP A 83 -18.31 4.85 -1.46
CA ASP A 83 -19.68 5.11 -1.04
C ASP A 83 -19.72 6.00 0.21
N LYS A 84 -20.91 6.51 0.56
CA LYS A 84 -21.11 7.46 1.68
C LYS A 84 -20.62 6.89 3.01
N GLU A 85 -20.93 5.63 3.30
CA GLU A 85 -20.57 5.00 4.58
C GLU A 85 -19.06 4.85 4.67
N THR A 86 -18.44 4.31 3.63
CA THR A 86 -16.98 4.14 3.58
C THR A 86 -16.27 5.49 3.62
N CYS A 87 -16.76 6.50 2.88
CA CYS A 87 -16.21 7.86 2.89
C CYS A 87 -16.16 8.44 4.30
N ASN A 88 -17.27 8.32 5.04
CA ASN A 88 -17.37 8.80 6.41
C ASN A 88 -16.40 8.09 7.36
N THR A 89 -15.97 6.86 7.09
CA THR A 89 -15.04 6.15 8.00
C THR A 89 -13.56 6.56 7.83
N THR A 90 -13.21 7.20 6.70
CA THR A 90 -11.81 7.53 6.37
C THR A 90 -11.35 8.89 6.94
N SER A 91 -10.05 9.03 7.17
CA SER A 91 -9.36 10.21 7.73
C SER A 91 -8.90 11.21 6.69
N CYS A 92 -8.83 10.81 5.42
CA CYS A 92 -8.35 11.63 4.31
C CYS A 92 -9.44 11.96 3.28
N CYS A 93 -10.68 11.55 3.53
CA CYS A 93 -11.83 11.96 2.73
C CYS A 93 -12.90 12.59 3.61
N ILE A 94 -13.71 13.43 2.96
CA ILE A 94 -14.90 14.06 3.53
C ILE A 94 -16.07 13.89 2.56
N PHE A 95 -17.27 13.79 3.12
CA PHE A 95 -18.49 13.70 2.36
C PHE A 95 -19.20 15.06 2.32
N THR A 96 -19.41 15.62 1.13
CA THR A 96 -19.95 16.97 0.94
C THR A 96 -21.48 16.99 0.88
N ASP A 97 -22.06 18.18 1.05
CA ASP A 97 -23.50 18.45 0.85
C ASP A 97 -23.98 18.14 -0.59
N LYS A 98 -23.05 18.09 -1.55
CA LYS A 98 -23.30 17.70 -2.94
C LYS A 98 -23.39 16.18 -3.13
N ASN A 99 -23.36 15.40 -2.05
CA ASN A 99 -23.27 13.94 -2.06
C ASN A 99 -22.00 13.41 -2.74
N GLU A 100 -20.89 14.15 -2.65
CA GLU A 100 -19.62 13.75 -3.24
C GLU A 100 -18.60 13.44 -2.14
N CYS A 101 -17.83 12.37 -2.32
CA CYS A 101 -16.69 12.08 -1.46
C CYS A 101 -15.43 12.68 -2.08
N ILE A 102 -14.82 13.64 -1.41
CA ILE A 102 -13.62 14.35 -1.88
C ILE A 102 -12.52 14.29 -0.83
N SER A 103 -11.30 14.61 -1.24
CA SER A 103 -10.15 14.63 -0.33
C SER A 103 -10.22 15.78 0.66
N GLY A 104 -9.94 15.48 1.91
CA GLY A 104 -9.99 16.44 3.00
C GLY A 104 -9.90 15.77 4.35
N ASP A 105 -9.89 16.58 5.39
CA ASP A 105 -9.90 16.12 6.77
C ASP A 105 -10.86 16.95 7.62
N LYS A 106 -10.76 16.83 8.94
CA LYS A 106 -11.55 17.61 9.91
C LYS A 106 -11.43 19.14 9.78
N HIS A 107 -10.44 19.66 9.04
CA HIS A 107 -10.26 21.08 8.77
C HIS A 107 -10.91 21.53 7.46
N GLY A 108 -11.40 20.59 6.66
CA GLY A 108 -12.08 20.86 5.40
C GLY A 108 -11.46 20.13 4.22
N PRO A 109 -11.94 20.44 3.00
CA PRO A 109 -11.41 19.86 1.78
C PRO A 109 -9.97 20.30 1.53
N GLU A 110 -9.17 19.42 0.94
CA GLU A 110 -7.79 19.71 0.54
C GLU A 110 -7.75 20.78 -0.56
N PHE A 111 -8.78 20.81 -1.42
CA PHE A 111 -9.00 21.86 -2.40
C PHE A 111 -10.20 22.72 -2.00
N VAL A 112 -9.98 24.03 -1.90
CA VAL A 112 -11.03 24.99 -1.52
C VAL A 112 -12.17 24.96 -2.56
N ASP A 113 -13.37 24.59 -2.09
CA ASP A 113 -14.62 24.74 -2.83
C ASP A 113 -15.46 25.82 -2.15
N ASP A 114 -15.54 27.00 -2.78
CA ASP A 114 -16.26 28.17 -2.27
C ASP A 114 -17.78 27.94 -2.10
N ASN A 115 -18.33 26.85 -2.67
CA ASN A 115 -19.75 26.52 -2.60
C ASN A 115 -20.07 25.40 -1.60
N LEU A 116 -19.11 24.92 -0.83
CA LEU A 116 -19.32 23.87 0.18
C LEU A 116 -20.00 24.46 1.43
N GLN A 117 -21.24 24.05 1.71
CA GLN A 117 -22.00 24.58 2.85
C GLN A 117 -21.68 23.83 4.16
N PHE A 118 -21.57 22.51 4.08
CA PHE A 118 -21.20 21.62 5.17
C PHE A 118 -20.58 20.33 4.59
N TYR A 119 -19.84 19.62 5.43
CA TYR A 119 -19.26 18.33 5.09
C TYR A 119 -19.28 17.40 6.30
N HIS A 120 -19.23 16.10 6.04
CA HIS A 120 -19.14 15.07 7.07
C HIS A 120 -17.76 14.42 7.05
N HIS A 121 -17.21 14.19 8.23
CA HIS A 121 -15.96 13.50 8.43
C HIS A 121 -16.04 12.67 9.71
N LYS A 122 -15.86 11.34 9.60
CA LYS A 122 -15.98 10.42 10.76
C LYS A 122 -17.32 10.54 11.48
N ASP A 123 -18.39 10.57 10.69
CA ASP A 123 -19.78 10.78 11.11
C ASP A 123 -20.06 12.09 11.87
N ILE A 124 -19.07 12.98 11.94
CA ILE A 124 -19.21 14.32 12.50
C ILE A 124 -19.49 15.27 11.34
N CYS A 125 -20.57 16.04 11.45
CA CYS A 125 -20.83 17.13 10.52
C CYS A 125 -20.06 18.37 10.95
N TYR A 126 -19.35 18.96 9.98
CA TYR A 126 -18.65 20.22 10.11
C TYR A 126 -19.30 21.20 9.15
N ASP A 127 -19.66 22.37 9.66
CA ASP A 127 -20.15 23.46 8.84
C ASP A 127 -19.16 24.62 8.84
N SER A 128 -19.12 25.32 7.70
CA SER A 128 -18.50 26.63 7.62
C SER A 128 -19.52 27.74 7.93
N MET A 129 -20.81 27.38 8.05
CA MET A 129 -21.95 28.32 8.07
C MET A 129 -23.12 27.94 9.00
N GLY A 130 -22.97 27.01 9.94
CA GLY A 130 -24.04 26.66 10.90
C GLY A 130 -25.18 25.80 10.35
N LYS A 131 -24.95 24.96 9.31
CA LYS A 131 -26.00 24.31 8.52
C LYS A 131 -26.11 22.79 8.69
N CYS A 132 -25.36 22.19 9.61
CA CYS A 132 -25.47 20.75 9.85
C CYS A 132 -26.91 20.38 10.30
N PRO A 133 -27.64 19.53 9.55
CA PRO A 133 -28.97 19.10 9.96
C PRO A 133 -28.86 18.23 11.22
N SER A 134 -29.47 18.71 12.30
CA SER A 134 -29.60 18.03 13.59
C SER A 134 -30.53 16.84 13.54
#